data_AF-N6ZRV3-F1
#
_entry.id   AF-N6ZRV3-F1
#
_cell.length_a   1.000
_cell.length_b   1.000
_cell.length_c   1.000
_cell.angle_alpha   90.00
_cell.angle_beta   90.00
_cell.angle_gamma   90.00
#
_symmetry.space_group_name_H-M   'P 1'
#
loop_
_entity.id
_entity.type
_entity.pdbx_description
1 polymer ?
#
loop_
_entity_poly.entity_id
_entity_poly.type
_entity_poly.pdbx_seq_one_letter_code
_entity_poly.pdbx_strand_id
1 'polypeptide(L)' 'AGARRLAIDTALGAAKLAASSEDSPAVLRQKVTSKGGTTEAALASLAASGWHDELVAAVKAAEDRGRELGAQLGRD' A
#
# COMPACT_ATOMS: atom_id res chain seq x y z
N ALA A 1 -1.48 11.66 21.17
CA ALA A 1 -0.41 11.35 20.19
C ALA A 1 -0.59 12.26 18.97
N GLY A 2 0.50 12.79 18.39
CA GLY A 2 0.37 13.65 17.20
C GLY A 2 -0.05 12.86 15.95
N ALA A 3 -0.74 13.52 15.01
CA ALA A 3 -1.24 12.88 13.78
C ALA A 3 -0.16 12.10 13.01
N ARG A 4 1.06 12.67 12.91
CA ARG A 4 2.22 12.02 12.29
C ARG A 4 2.57 10.69 12.96
N ARG A 5 2.58 10.64 14.29
CA ARG A 5 2.92 9.44 15.06
C ARG A 5 1.89 8.35 14.80
N LEU A 6 0.60 8.71 14.86
CA LEU A 6 -0.50 7.77 14.61
C LEU A 6 -0.43 7.19 13.19
N ALA A 7 -0.22 8.03 12.17
CA ALA A 7 -0.12 7.57 10.79
C ALA A 7 1.04 6.57 10.58
N ILE A 8 2.21 6.87 11.16
CA ILE A 8 3.37 5.97 11.11
C ILE A 8 3.07 4.64 11.81
N ASP A 9 2.53 4.69 13.02
CA ASP A 9 2.24 3.50 13.81
C ASP A 9 1.16 2.63 13.13
N THR A 10 0.17 3.24 12.48
CA THR A 10 -0.86 2.53 11.69
C THR A 10 -0.25 1.81 10.49
N ALA A 11 0.60 2.49 9.70
CA ALA A 11 1.26 1.86 8.54
C ALA A 11 2.15 0.68 8.98
N LEU A 12 2.92 0.87 10.05
CA LEU A 12 3.78 -0.17 10.61
C LEU A 12 2.97 -1.37 11.12
N GLY A 13 1.87 -1.12 11.84
CA GLY A 13 0.98 -2.15 12.35
C GLY A 13 0.33 -2.96 11.22
N ALA A 14 -0.15 -2.30 10.17
CA ALA A 14 -0.71 -2.96 9.00
C ALA A 14 0.31 -3.85 8.28
N ALA A 15 1.54 -3.37 8.09
CA ALA A 15 2.61 -4.15 7.48
C ALA A 15 2.97 -5.39 8.30
N LYS A 16 3.09 -5.24 9.63
CA LYS A 16 3.36 -6.37 10.54
C LYS A 16 2.23 -7.41 10.49
N LEU A 17 0.98 -6.97 10.55
CA LEU A 17 -0.18 -7.85 10.48
C LEU A 17 -0.21 -8.64 9.16
N ALA A 18 0.06 -7.98 8.04
CA ALA A 18 0.11 -8.64 6.73
C ALA A 18 1.27 -9.65 6.62
N ALA A 19 2.43 -9.33 7.19
CA ALA A 19 3.60 -10.22 7.16
C ALA A 19 3.44 -11.47 8.04
N SER A 20 2.65 -11.40 9.12
CA SER A 20 2.48 -12.50 10.08
C SER A 20 1.18 -13.28 9.93
N SER A 21 0.29 -12.89 9.00
CA SER A 21 -1.02 -13.52 8.84
C SER A 21 -1.00 -14.56 7.72
N GLU A 22 -1.80 -15.61 7.88
CA GLU A 22 -2.14 -16.55 6.81
C GLU A 22 -3.20 -15.97 5.86
N ASP A 23 -3.93 -14.94 6.28
CA ASP A 23 -4.90 -14.24 5.45
C ASP A 23 -4.21 -13.31 4.46
N SER A 24 -4.74 -13.23 3.25
CA SER A 24 -4.28 -12.22 2.29
C SER A 24 -4.58 -10.79 2.77
N PRO A 25 -3.82 -9.78 2.31
CA PRO A 25 -4.11 -8.37 2.60
C PRO A 25 -5.54 -7.94 2.24
N ALA A 26 -6.13 -8.54 1.19
CA ALA A 26 -7.51 -8.28 0.80
C ALA A 26 -8.51 -8.74 1.87
N VAL A 27 -8.30 -9.93 2.44
CA VAL A 27 -9.12 -10.47 3.54
C VAL A 27 -8.91 -9.66 4.82
N LEU A 28 -7.66 -9.33 5.16
CA LEU A 28 -7.35 -8.49 6.33
C LEU A 28 -8.03 -7.13 6.25
N ARG A 29 -8.01 -6.48 5.07
CA ARG A 29 -8.74 -5.24 4.82
C ARG A 29 -10.25 -5.40 5.05
N GLN A 30 -10.86 -6.48 4.57
CA GLN A 30 -12.28 -6.76 4.78
C GLN A 30 -12.61 -6.90 6.27
N LYS A 31 -11.76 -7.60 7.05
CA LYS A 31 -11.94 -7.80 8.50
C LYS A 31 -11.98 -6.48 9.30
N VAL A 32 -11.38 -5.40 8.80
CA VAL A 32 -11.38 -4.07 9.44
C VAL A 32 -12.33 -3.07 8.77
N THR A 33 -13.16 -3.51 7.82
CA THR A 33 -14.10 -2.66 7.09
C THR A 33 -15.53 -3.05 7.44
N SER A 34 -16.20 -2.21 8.23
CA SER A 34 -17.64 -2.36 8.49
C SER A 34 -18.48 -1.70 7.40
N LYS A 35 -19.63 -2.31 7.08
CA LYS A 35 -20.63 -1.75 6.16
C LYS A 35 -21.13 -0.40 6.67
N GLY A 36 -21.10 0.62 5.83
CA GLY A 36 -21.45 2.00 6.17
C GLY A 36 -20.43 2.72 7.06
N GLY A 37 -19.26 2.11 7.32
CA GLY A 37 -18.24 2.65 8.21
C GLY A 37 -17.31 3.68 7.57
N THR A 38 -16.49 4.33 8.39
CA THR A 38 -15.50 5.34 7.94
C THR A 38 -14.41 4.73 7.06
N THR A 39 -13.98 3.50 7.33
CA THR A 39 -13.02 2.77 6.48
C THR A 39 -13.59 2.50 5.09
N GLU A 40 -14.86 2.09 5.01
CA GLU A 40 -15.52 1.84 3.72
C GLU A 40 -15.61 3.13 2.90
N ALA A 41 -16.03 4.24 3.52
CA ALA A 41 -16.08 5.54 2.86
C ALA A 41 -14.70 6.01 2.36
N ALA A 42 -13.65 5.82 3.16
CA ALA A 42 -12.28 6.16 2.76
C ALA A 42 -11.82 5.31 1.55
N LEU A 43 -12.08 4.00 1.58
CA LEU A 43 -11.73 3.09 0.47
C LEU A 43 -12.50 3.42 -0.80
N ALA A 44 -13.78 3.79 -0.71
CA ALA A 44 -14.58 4.22 -1.85
C ALA A 44 -14.01 5.49 -2.49
N SER A 45 -13.58 6.46 -1.68
CA SER A 45 -12.92 7.68 -2.16
C SER A 45 -11.62 7.39 -2.90
N LEU A 46 -10.76 6.52 -2.34
CA LEU A 46 -9.51 6.09 -2.99
C LEU A 46 -9.76 5.33 -4.30
N ALA A 47 -10.78 4.48 -4.34
CA ALA A 47 -11.14 3.76 -5.56
C ALA A 47 -11.64 4.73 -6.64
N ALA A 48 -12.48 5.70 -6.28
CA ALA A 48 -12.98 6.72 -7.20
C ALA A 48 -11.88 7.62 -7.76
N SER A 49 -10.78 7.81 -7.03
CA SER A 49 -9.62 8.57 -7.50
C SER A 49 -8.65 7.76 -8.37
N GLY A 50 -8.94 6.50 -8.68
CA GLY A 50 -8.04 5.64 -9.47
C GLY A 50 -6.75 5.26 -8.74
N TRP A 51 -6.72 5.37 -7.41
CA TRP A 51 -5.49 5.22 -6.60
C TRP A 51 -4.76 3.90 -6.84
N HIS A 52 -5.51 2.80 -7.02
CA HIS A 52 -4.93 1.48 -7.19
C HIS A 52 -4.05 1.38 -8.45
N ASP A 53 -4.56 1.90 -9.57
CA ASP A 53 -3.86 1.80 -10.86
C ASP A 53 -2.62 2.69 -10.88
N GLU A 54 -2.73 3.87 -10.25
CA GLU A 54 -1.59 4.79 -10.06
C GLU A 54 -0.48 4.14 -9.21
N LEU A 55 -0.84 3.45 -8.12
CA LEU A 55 0.13 2.76 -7.28
C LEU A 55 0.86 1.65 -8.04
N VAL A 56 0.13 0.87 -8.84
CA VAL A 56 0.72 -0.18 -9.70
C VAL A 56 1.66 0.44 -10.73
N ALA A 57 1.27 1.54 -11.38
CA ALA A 57 2.10 2.25 -12.34
C ALA A 57 3.39 2.79 -11.69
N ALA A 58 3.30 3.36 -10.49
CA ALA A 58 4.44 3.88 -9.75
C ALA A 58 5.47 2.79 -9.40
N VAL A 59 5.01 1.61 -8.95
CA VAL A 59 5.91 0.48 -8.64
C VAL A 59 6.61 -0.04 -9.88
N LYS A 60 5.90 -0.14 -11.02
CA LYS A 60 6.51 -0.54 -12.31
C LYS A 60 7.54 0.48 -12.78
N ALA A 61 7.24 1.77 -12.68
CA ALA A 61 8.20 2.82 -13.03
C ALA A 61 9.48 2.74 -12.18
N ALA A 62 9.36 2.42 -10.88
CA ALA A 62 10.51 2.20 -10.01
C ALA A 62 11.31 0.94 -10.40
N GLU A 63 10.62 -0.15 -10.76
CA GLU A 63 11.26 -1.38 -11.26
C GLU A 63 12.05 -1.13 -12.55
N ASP A 64 11.44 -0.46 -13.53
CA ASP A 64 12.07 -0.13 -14.81
C ASP A 64 13.33 0.71 -14.60
N ARG A 65 13.24 1.74 -13.75
CA ARG A 65 14.39 2.55 -13.41
C ARG A 65 15.50 1.75 -12.72
N GLY A 66 15.13 0.83 -11.83
CA GLY A 66 16.08 -0.08 -11.19
C GLY A 66 16.82 -0.96 -12.19
N ARG A 67 16.12 -1.48 -13.21
CA ARG A 67 16.72 -2.28 -14.29
C ARG A 67 17.69 -1.47 -15.14
N GLU A 68 17.34 -0.24 -15.49
CA GLU A 68 18.25 0.67 -16.21
C GLU A 68 19.55 0.92 -15.45
N LEU A 69 19.44 1.24 -14.15
CA LEU A 69 20.60 1.48 -13.28
C LEU A 69 21.48 0.24 -13.16
N GLY A 70 20.88 -0.94 -12.97
CA GLY A 70 21.62 -2.20 -12.93
C GLY A 70 22.36 -2.49 -14.24
N ALA A 71 21.74 -2.22 -15.38
CA ALA A 71 22.37 -2.39 -16.70
C ALA A 71 23.51 -1.38 -16.96
N GLN A 72 23.43 -0.18 -16.38
CA GLN A 72 24.52 0.81 -16.46
C GLN A 72 25.72 0.35 -15.63
N LEU A 73 25.49 -0.05 -14.37
CA LEU A 73 26.54 -0.48 -13.45
C LEU A 73 27.26 -1.78 -13.88
N GLY A 74 26.58 -2.67 -14.62
CA GLY A 74 27.20 -3.89 -15.14
C GLY A 74 27.99 -3.71 -16.43
N ARG A 75 28.01 -2.51 -17.01
CA ARG A 75 28.76 -2.16 -18.24
C ARG A 75 30.04 -1.36 -17.97
N ASP A 76 30.23 -0.91 -16.73
CA ASP A 76 31.45 -0.29 -16.20
C ASP A 76 32.38 -1.34 -15.58
#